data_AF-A0A7C2K4X5-F1
#
_entry.id   AF-A0A7C2K4X5-F1
#
_cell.length_a   1.000
_cell.length_b   1.000
_cell.length_c   1.000
_cell.angle_alpha   90.00
_cell.angle_beta   90.00
_cell.angle_gamma   90.00
#
_symmetry.space_group_name_H-M   'P 1'
#
loop_
_entity.id
_entity.type
_entity.pdbx_description
1 polymer ?
#
loop_
_entity_poly.entity_id
_entity_poly.type
_entity_poly.pdbx_seq_one_letter_code
_entity_poly.pdbx_strand_id
1 'polypeptide(L)'
;MFYEPLIYSEKGPWIVKGKRIMLNLSGGDILGLASNNDFTKTFFQFLEKLDIFFYPHFIYDGQNLKVPLNTLCELKGHRKAILFKDTPTLFNLLVCHLLKKGYTLLFDEQFEMTKILLFRNFINHAHIFPHNSFSTIKTHLNTHPDNKFAVFVQTVYPLSSQLLPVSELVEISRDERILIVVFESWADGLLGDGGEGIKSLINTLPQNWLIMGTYAHLLPFSSSYIVSSENFLEIFESDLKEYSFNPGPSEFQAGITLWFAKFLNSEKSPLRRLNDNASYLRYELAARGFKILGDFTPLIPILIGERNKSEEFYNALLENKILVNLLNYPVVPLGKSKILLIPSVLHSKEDLDFALSRMEKVAKSLDII
;
A
#
# COMPACT_ATOMS: atom_id res chain seq x y z
N MET A 1 -13.80 16.07 -15.32
CA MET A 1 -14.78 15.72 -14.28
C MET A 1 -14.23 16.27 -12.97
N PHE A 2 -14.76 17.38 -12.47
CA PHE A 2 -14.37 17.89 -11.14
C PHE A 2 -15.01 16.94 -10.11
N TYR A 3 -14.18 16.27 -9.31
CA TYR A 3 -14.69 15.41 -8.24
C TYR A 3 -15.40 16.28 -7.20
N GLU A 4 -16.63 15.92 -6.82
CA GLU A 4 -17.26 16.52 -5.64
C GLU A 4 -16.40 16.17 -4.41
N PRO A 5 -16.04 17.14 -3.55
CA PRO A 5 -15.25 16.86 -2.37
C PRO A 5 -16.03 15.95 -1.42
N LEU A 6 -15.37 14.89 -0.96
CA LEU A 6 -15.85 14.08 0.15
C LEU A 6 -15.50 14.82 1.44
N ILE A 7 -16.52 15.18 2.23
CA ILE A 7 -16.33 15.79 3.53
C ILE A 7 -16.55 14.70 4.58
N TYR A 8 -15.49 14.34 5.31
CA TYR A 8 -15.64 13.45 6.46
C TYR A 8 -16.52 14.13 7.50
N SER A 9 -17.55 13.42 7.98
CA SER A 9 -18.28 13.93 9.13
C SER A 9 -17.39 13.77 10.36
N GLU A 10 -17.54 14.66 11.35
CA GLU A 10 -16.86 14.53 12.64
C GLU A 10 -17.31 13.27 13.45
N LYS A 11 -18.22 12.45 12.91
CA LYS A 11 -18.89 11.35 13.62
C LYS A 11 -18.78 10.01 12.86
N GLY A 12 -17.73 9.27 13.18
CA GLY A 12 -17.60 7.85 12.82
C GLY A 12 -17.40 7.59 11.32
N PRO A 13 -17.79 6.41 10.81
CA PRO A 13 -17.51 5.99 9.43
C PRO A 13 -18.43 6.65 8.37
N TRP A 14 -19.27 7.61 8.76
CA TRP A 14 -20.22 8.26 7.86
C TRP A 14 -19.63 9.55 7.28
N ILE A 15 -19.84 9.79 6.00
CA ILE A 15 -19.33 10.97 5.30
C ILE A 15 -20.42 11.70 4.54
N VAL A 16 -20.18 12.97 4.23
CA VAL A 16 -21.06 13.82 3.43
C VAL A 16 -20.48 13.95 2.02
N LYS A 17 -21.23 13.50 1.02
CA LYS A 17 -20.93 13.69 -0.42
C LYS A 17 -22.02 14.55 -1.03
N GLY A 18 -21.70 15.80 -1.37
CA GLY A 18 -22.68 16.79 -1.77
C GLY A 18 -23.71 17.05 -0.66
N LYS A 19 -24.97 16.66 -0.88
CA LYS A 19 -26.06 16.76 0.12
C LYS A 19 -26.43 15.43 0.80
N ARG A 20 -25.69 14.35 0.51
CA ARG A 20 -26.03 12.99 0.96
C ARG A 20 -25.08 12.54 2.06
N ILE A 21 -25.64 11.94 3.11
CA ILE A 21 -24.89 11.23 4.15
C ILE A 21 -24.79 9.76 3.75
N MET A 22 -23.59 9.22 3.72
CA MET A 22 -23.30 7.86 3.27
C MET A 22 -22.33 7.16 4.22
N LEU A 23 -22.50 5.86 4.42
CA LEU A 23 -21.54 5.01 5.11
C LEU A 23 -20.34 4.76 4.21
N ASN A 24 -19.13 5.03 4.69
CA ASN A 24 -17.91 4.96 3.90
C ASN A 24 -17.20 3.62 4.04
N LEU A 25 -17.32 2.78 3.01
CA LEU A 25 -16.56 1.54 2.81
C LEU A 25 -15.57 1.67 1.64
N SER A 26 -15.14 2.89 1.29
CA SER A 26 -14.20 3.12 0.18
C SER A 26 -12.75 3.39 0.63
N GLY A 27 -12.42 3.26 1.93
CA GLY A 27 -11.04 3.29 2.42
C GLY A 27 -10.51 4.68 2.82
N GLY A 28 -11.37 5.58 3.26
CA GLY A 28 -11.00 6.96 3.59
C GLY A 28 -10.15 7.14 4.86
N ASP A 29 -10.68 6.73 6.02
CA ASP A 29 -10.00 6.78 7.32
C ASP A 29 -9.94 5.38 7.93
N ILE A 30 -9.12 4.52 7.33
CA ILE A 30 -9.07 3.08 7.64
C ILE A 30 -8.75 2.83 9.11
N LEU A 31 -7.79 3.59 9.66
CA LEU A 31 -7.34 3.45 11.05
C LEU A 31 -8.02 4.44 12.02
N GLY A 32 -8.99 5.23 11.54
CA GLY A 32 -9.74 6.14 12.39
C GLY A 32 -8.91 7.31 12.93
N LEU A 33 -7.82 7.67 12.25
CA LEU A 33 -6.84 8.65 12.72
C LEU A 33 -7.35 10.07 12.55
N ALA A 34 -8.10 10.34 11.47
CA ALA A 34 -8.60 11.68 11.16
C ALA A 34 -9.62 12.17 12.19
N SER A 35 -10.38 11.24 12.78
CA SER A 35 -11.38 11.53 13.82
C SER A 35 -10.87 11.38 15.25
N ASN A 36 -9.59 11.01 15.44
CA ASN A 36 -9.01 10.74 16.76
C ASN A 36 -8.26 11.98 17.30
N ASN A 37 -8.86 12.66 18.26
CA ASN A 37 -8.25 13.85 18.89
C ASN A 37 -6.95 13.53 19.64
N ASP A 38 -6.84 12.35 20.25
CA ASP A 38 -5.62 11.94 20.96
C ASP A 38 -4.48 11.68 19.98
N PHE A 39 -4.77 11.10 18.81
CA PHE A 39 -3.81 10.94 17.71
C PHE A 39 -3.24 12.31 17.30
N THR A 40 -4.12 13.26 16.96
CA THR A 40 -3.71 14.60 16.53
C THR A 40 -2.88 15.30 17.60
N LYS A 41 -3.29 15.22 18.87
CA LYS A 41 -2.58 15.82 20.00
C LYS A 41 -1.19 15.21 20.20
N THR A 42 -1.09 13.88 20.22
CA THR A 42 0.19 13.18 20.42
C THR A 42 1.14 13.38 19.24
N PHE A 43 0.61 13.54 18.03
CA PHE A 43 1.38 13.92 16.84
C PHE A 43 1.99 15.33 16.96
N PHE A 44 1.19 16.36 17.30
CA PHE A 44 1.73 17.72 17.47
C PHE A 44 2.76 17.81 18.61
N GLN A 45 2.51 17.14 19.73
CA GLN A 45 3.48 17.05 20.83
C GLN A 45 4.80 16.37 20.42
N PHE A 46 4.77 15.48 19.43
CA PHE A 46 5.97 14.86 18.90
C PHE A 46 6.71 15.80 17.96
N LEU A 47 5.99 16.52 17.09
CA LEU A 47 6.60 17.52 16.20
C LEU A 47 7.29 18.64 16.99
N GLU A 48 6.69 19.11 18.09
CA GLU A 48 7.30 20.10 18.99
C GLU A 48 8.66 19.66 19.56
N LYS A 49 8.87 18.34 19.70
CA LYS A 49 10.13 17.77 20.21
C LYS A 49 11.19 17.56 19.13
N LEU A 50 10.82 17.62 17.84
CA LEU A 50 11.71 17.28 16.73
C LEU A 50 12.59 18.43 16.24
N ASP A 51 12.53 19.63 16.85
CA ASP A 51 13.24 20.83 16.38
C ASP A 51 13.17 20.98 14.85
N ILE A 52 11.94 21.00 14.31
CA ILE A 52 11.68 21.02 12.87
C ILE A 52 12.09 22.39 12.32
N PHE A 53 13.04 22.40 11.37
CA PHE A 53 13.44 23.59 10.65
C PHE A 53 12.75 23.63 9.28
N PHE A 54 12.28 24.80 8.86
CA PHE A 54 11.71 25.03 7.54
C PHE A 54 12.77 25.59 6.58
N TYR A 55 13.92 24.92 6.46
CA TYR A 55 14.91 25.32 5.45
C TYR A 55 14.46 24.89 4.05
N PRO A 56 14.60 25.72 3.01
CA PRO A 56 14.50 25.23 1.65
C PRO A 56 15.61 24.19 1.44
N HIS A 57 15.23 22.97 1.03
CA HIS A 57 16.19 21.89 0.74
C HIS A 57 17.25 22.39 -0.24
N PHE A 58 18.51 22.41 0.21
CA PHE A 58 19.62 22.74 -0.67
C PHE A 58 19.85 21.56 -1.61
N ILE A 59 19.89 21.86 -2.92
CA ILE A 59 20.12 20.90 -4.01
C ILE A 59 21.39 20.04 -3.81
N TYR A 60 22.33 20.50 -2.98
CA TYR A 60 23.68 19.95 -2.86
C TYR A 60 24.07 19.42 -1.47
N ASP A 61 23.28 19.69 -0.44
CA ASP A 61 23.57 19.22 0.92
C ASP A 61 22.59 18.10 1.23
N GLY A 62 23.11 16.86 1.24
CA GLY A 62 22.30 15.65 1.43
C GLY A 62 21.40 15.73 2.67
N GLN A 63 20.44 14.82 2.76
CA GLN A 63 19.42 14.73 3.81
C GLN A 63 19.98 14.92 5.23
N ASN A 64 20.08 16.16 5.71
CA ASN A 64 20.40 16.48 7.10
C ASN A 64 19.14 16.33 7.96
N LEU A 65 18.45 15.20 7.79
CA LEU A 65 17.31 14.85 8.62
C LEU A 65 17.83 14.57 10.04
N LYS A 66 17.46 15.43 10.99
CA LYS A 66 17.75 15.22 12.42
C LYS A 66 16.86 14.16 13.07
N VAL A 67 16.14 13.37 12.26
CA VAL A 67 15.10 12.45 12.70
C VAL A 67 15.66 11.02 12.72
N PRO A 68 15.76 10.36 13.89
CA PRO A 68 16.33 9.01 13.98
C PRO A 68 15.38 7.96 13.41
N LEU A 69 15.83 7.20 12.40
CA LEU A 69 15.00 6.21 11.69
C LEU A 69 15.00 4.80 12.34
N ASN A 70 15.62 4.64 13.51
CA ASN A 70 15.77 3.34 14.19
C ASN A 70 14.43 2.62 14.39
N THR A 71 13.37 3.33 14.78
CA THR A 71 12.05 2.72 14.96
C THR A 71 11.47 2.16 13.64
N LEU A 72 11.70 2.85 12.52
CA LEU A 72 11.27 2.36 11.21
C LEU A 72 12.08 1.11 10.82
N CYS A 73 13.40 1.14 11.05
CA CYS A 73 14.29 -0.01 10.85
C CYS A 73 13.84 -1.24 11.67
N GLU A 74 13.57 -1.06 12.96
CA GLU A 74 13.08 -2.10 13.88
C GLU A 74 11.75 -2.70 13.42
N LEU A 75 10.78 -1.84 13.09
CA LEU A 75 9.47 -2.24 12.60
C LEU A 75 9.61 -3.10 11.34
N LYS A 76 10.49 -2.70 10.43
CA LYS A 76 10.70 -3.37 9.14
C LYS A 76 11.75 -4.49 9.15
N GLY A 77 12.43 -4.71 10.27
CA GLY A 77 13.42 -5.80 10.41
C GLY A 77 14.72 -5.57 9.64
N HIS A 78 15.09 -4.33 9.36
CA HIS A 78 16.34 -3.96 8.69
C HIS A 78 17.16 -3.00 9.57
N ARG A 79 18.38 -2.67 9.12
CA ARG A 79 19.31 -1.85 9.91
C ARG A 79 19.36 -0.39 9.50
N LYS A 80 19.11 -0.11 8.21
CA LYS A 80 19.20 1.23 7.66
C LYS A 80 17.96 1.55 6.82
N ALA A 81 17.60 2.83 6.82
CA ALA A 81 16.46 3.39 6.12
C ALA A 81 16.87 4.70 5.43
N ILE A 82 16.27 4.98 4.28
CA ILE A 82 16.35 6.28 3.60
C ILE A 82 14.94 6.75 3.32
N LEU A 83 14.67 8.02 3.56
CA LEU A 83 13.37 8.63 3.26
C LEU A 83 13.41 9.41 1.94
N PHE A 84 12.24 9.53 1.31
CA PHE A 84 12.02 10.21 0.05
C PHE A 84 10.71 11.00 0.12
N LYS A 85 10.64 12.09 -0.64
CA LYS A 85 9.47 12.99 -0.66
C LYS A 85 8.17 12.26 -1.00
N ASP A 86 8.24 11.30 -1.93
CA ASP A 86 7.10 10.54 -2.47
C ASP A 86 7.58 9.23 -3.13
N THR A 87 6.63 8.33 -3.36
CA THR A 87 6.88 6.99 -3.91
C THR A 87 7.41 7.02 -5.34
N PRO A 88 6.86 7.85 -6.26
CA PRO A 88 7.40 7.94 -7.62
C PRO A 88 8.87 8.34 -7.67
N THR A 89 9.29 9.29 -6.82
CA THR A 89 10.70 9.72 -6.74
C THR A 89 11.60 8.59 -6.25
N LEU A 90 11.22 7.91 -5.18
CA LEU A 90 11.95 6.74 -4.66
C LEU A 90 12.07 5.64 -5.73
N PHE A 91 10.95 5.26 -6.33
CA PHE A 91 10.90 4.20 -7.33
C PHE A 91 11.79 4.51 -8.54
N ASN A 92 11.71 5.73 -9.09
CA ASN A 92 12.51 6.14 -10.24
C ASN A 92 14.01 6.14 -9.92
N LEU A 93 14.41 6.67 -8.76
CA LEU A 93 15.82 6.70 -8.35
C LEU A 93 16.37 5.29 -8.09
N LEU A 94 15.56 4.41 -7.49
CA LEU A 94 15.91 3.00 -7.28
C LEU A 94 16.09 2.28 -8.62
N VAL A 95 15.16 2.45 -9.56
CA VAL A 95 15.26 1.88 -10.92
C VAL A 95 16.53 2.37 -11.63
N CYS A 96 16.82 3.68 -11.62
CA CYS A 96 18.03 4.23 -12.20
C CYS A 96 19.30 3.63 -11.58
N HIS A 97 19.35 3.52 -10.25
CA HIS A 97 20.46 2.87 -9.54
C HIS A 97 20.65 1.42 -9.97
N LEU A 98 19.58 0.62 -9.97
CA LEU A 98 19.65 -0.81 -10.32
C LEU A 98 20.11 -1.02 -11.77
N LEU A 99 19.64 -0.20 -12.70
CA LEU A 99 20.10 -0.25 -14.09
C LEU A 99 21.57 0.15 -14.23
N LYS A 100 22.02 1.19 -13.51
CA LYS A 100 23.45 1.57 -13.45
C LYS A 100 24.32 0.42 -12.93
N LYS A 101 23.80 -0.41 -12.02
CA LYS A 101 24.49 -1.61 -11.49
C LYS A 101 24.31 -2.85 -12.35
N GLY A 102 23.66 -2.75 -13.52
CA GLY A 102 23.53 -3.84 -14.49
C GLY A 102 22.43 -4.86 -14.18
N TYR A 103 21.44 -4.50 -13.36
CA TYR A 103 20.29 -5.38 -13.11
C TYR A 103 19.32 -5.36 -14.29
N THR A 104 18.83 -6.55 -14.67
CA THR A 104 17.60 -6.73 -15.44
C THR A 104 16.41 -6.63 -14.48
N LEU A 105 15.42 -5.82 -14.79
CA LEU A 105 14.26 -5.56 -13.93
C LEU A 105 13.10 -6.48 -14.31
N LEU A 106 12.53 -7.16 -13.34
CA LEU A 106 11.36 -8.03 -13.51
C LEU A 106 10.22 -7.48 -12.66
N PHE A 107 9.09 -7.16 -13.26
CA PHE A 107 7.92 -6.60 -12.56
C PHE A 107 6.76 -7.59 -12.61
N ASP A 108 6.12 -7.81 -11.47
CA ASP A 108 4.82 -8.47 -11.45
C ASP A 108 3.80 -7.63 -12.23
N GLU A 109 2.97 -8.25 -13.08
CA GLU A 109 1.98 -7.52 -13.89
C GLU A 109 0.97 -6.70 -13.06
N GLN A 110 0.73 -7.08 -11.81
CA GLN A 110 -0.15 -6.36 -10.89
C GLN A 110 0.59 -5.43 -9.92
N PHE A 111 1.92 -5.33 -10.01
CA PHE A 111 2.69 -4.38 -9.21
C PHE A 111 2.23 -2.94 -9.47
N GLU A 112 1.90 -2.20 -8.41
CA GLU A 112 1.20 -0.92 -8.54
C GLU A 112 2.02 0.12 -9.34
N MET A 113 3.34 0.12 -9.17
CA MET A 113 4.24 1.04 -9.87
C MET A 113 4.52 0.64 -11.32
N THR A 114 4.06 -0.53 -11.79
CA THR A 114 4.15 -0.91 -13.22
C THR A 114 3.41 0.10 -14.11
N LYS A 115 2.39 0.77 -13.57
CA LYS A 115 1.67 1.85 -14.27
C LYS A 115 2.52 3.11 -14.44
N ILE A 116 3.47 3.36 -13.54
CA ILE A 116 4.40 4.50 -13.60
C ILE A 116 5.50 4.23 -14.63
N LEU A 117 5.91 2.96 -14.81
CA LEU A 117 6.88 2.54 -15.83
C LEU A 117 6.46 2.86 -17.28
N LEU A 118 5.18 3.14 -17.52
CA LEU A 118 4.68 3.53 -18.84
C LEU A 118 5.28 4.87 -19.33
N PHE A 119 5.95 5.63 -18.47
CA PHE A 119 6.69 6.84 -18.86
C PHE A 119 8.21 6.58 -19.04
N ARG A 120 8.54 5.97 -20.19
CA ARG A 120 9.78 6.12 -21.01
C ARG A 120 11.17 5.71 -20.45
N ASN A 121 11.95 5.12 -21.37
CA ASN A 121 13.41 4.88 -21.42
C ASN A 121 14.03 3.59 -20.84
N PHE A 122 13.30 2.76 -20.10
CA PHE A 122 13.89 1.55 -19.45
C PHE A 122 13.45 0.21 -20.07
N ILE A 123 12.64 0.24 -21.13
CA ILE A 123 11.95 -0.93 -21.72
C ILE A 123 12.92 -2.06 -22.09
N ASN A 124 14.14 -1.73 -22.55
CA ASN A 124 15.10 -2.75 -22.99
C ASN A 124 15.66 -3.63 -21.86
N HIS A 125 15.49 -3.20 -20.60
CA HIS A 125 15.99 -3.92 -19.42
C HIS A 125 14.86 -4.25 -18.43
N ALA A 126 13.60 -4.07 -18.81
CA ALA A 126 12.44 -4.27 -17.96
C ALA A 126 11.47 -5.27 -18.58
N HIS A 127 11.15 -6.35 -17.85
CA HIS A 127 10.20 -7.37 -18.27
C HIS A 127 9.05 -7.46 -17.27
N ILE A 128 7.84 -7.67 -17.77
CA ILE A 128 6.67 -7.95 -16.95
C ILE A 128 6.45 -9.46 -16.96
N PHE A 129 6.31 -10.07 -15.77
CA PHE A 129 5.95 -11.48 -15.64
C PHE A 129 4.50 -11.62 -15.11
N PRO A 130 3.81 -12.73 -15.43
CA PRO A 130 2.44 -12.95 -14.96
C PRO A 130 2.34 -12.93 -13.44
N HIS A 131 1.22 -12.47 -12.90
CA HIS A 131 1.04 -12.23 -11.47
C HIS A 131 1.39 -13.45 -10.62
N ASN A 132 2.27 -13.28 -9.62
CA ASN A 132 2.77 -14.34 -8.74
C ASN A 132 3.35 -15.57 -9.47
N SER A 133 3.71 -15.46 -10.76
CA SER A 133 4.26 -16.56 -11.57
C SER A 133 5.77 -16.65 -11.42
N PHE A 134 6.21 -17.15 -10.27
CA PHE A 134 7.62 -17.25 -9.92
C PHE A 134 8.42 -18.30 -10.71
N SER A 135 7.75 -19.23 -11.37
CA SER A 135 8.34 -20.12 -12.38
C SER A 135 8.90 -19.37 -13.58
N THR A 136 8.30 -18.23 -13.94
CA THR A 136 8.79 -17.35 -15.01
C THR A 136 10.12 -16.71 -14.62
N ILE A 137 10.29 -16.31 -13.35
CA ILE A 137 11.57 -15.80 -12.83
C ILE A 137 12.65 -16.86 -12.94
N LYS A 138 12.37 -18.11 -12.53
CA LYS A 138 13.31 -19.23 -12.66
C LYS A 138 13.74 -19.46 -14.12
N THR A 139 12.82 -19.27 -15.06
CA THR A 139 13.10 -19.38 -16.50
C THR A 139 14.06 -18.28 -16.95
N HIS A 140 13.87 -17.04 -16.51
CA HIS A 140 14.80 -15.93 -16.79
C HIS A 140 16.21 -16.19 -16.25
N LEU A 141 16.33 -16.71 -15.03
CA LEU A 141 17.62 -17.08 -14.42
C LEU A 141 18.40 -18.14 -15.20
N ASN A 142 17.68 -19.14 -15.73
CA ASN A 142 18.28 -20.23 -16.50
C ASN A 142 18.69 -19.79 -17.91
N THR A 143 17.92 -18.87 -18.51
CA THR A 143 18.15 -18.39 -19.88
C THR A 143 19.24 -17.33 -19.97
N HIS A 144 19.47 -16.58 -18.89
CA HIS A 144 20.49 -15.53 -18.83
C HIS A 144 21.37 -15.74 -17.58
N PRO A 145 22.26 -16.76 -17.60
CA PRO A 145 22.99 -17.18 -16.41
C PRO A 145 23.93 -16.10 -15.83
N ASP A 146 24.40 -15.19 -16.67
CA ASP A 146 25.34 -14.13 -16.28
C ASP A 146 24.64 -12.83 -15.83
N ASN A 147 23.30 -12.76 -15.94
CA ASN A 147 22.54 -11.57 -15.60
C ASN A 147 22.21 -11.52 -14.10
N LYS A 148 22.18 -10.30 -13.56
CA LYS A 148 21.56 -10.00 -12.26
C LYS A 148 20.12 -9.55 -12.46
N PHE A 149 19.24 -9.89 -11.54
CA PHE A 149 17.81 -9.60 -11.64
C PHE A 149 17.31 -8.85 -10.42
N ALA A 150 16.55 -7.77 -10.63
CA ALA A 150 15.80 -7.10 -9.58
C ALA A 150 14.31 -7.40 -9.79
N VAL A 151 13.70 -8.14 -8.87
CA VAL A 151 12.31 -8.58 -8.94
C VAL A 151 11.45 -7.65 -8.08
N PHE A 152 10.49 -7.00 -8.69
CA PHE A 152 9.56 -6.08 -8.05
C PHE A 152 8.22 -6.75 -7.84
N VAL A 153 7.83 -6.84 -6.57
CA VAL A 153 6.59 -7.45 -6.10
C VAL A 153 5.95 -6.58 -5.02
N GLN A 154 4.72 -6.90 -4.63
CA GLN A 154 3.99 -6.16 -3.61
C GLN A 154 3.45 -7.11 -2.55
N THR A 155 3.47 -6.72 -1.28
CA THR A 155 2.99 -7.60 -0.19
C THR A 155 1.50 -7.88 -0.29
N VAL A 156 0.70 -6.83 -0.50
CA VAL A 156 -0.75 -6.87 -0.70
C VAL A 156 -1.06 -6.20 -2.04
N TYR A 157 -1.63 -6.95 -2.98
CA TYR A 157 -2.00 -6.44 -4.30
C TYR A 157 -3.42 -5.85 -4.26
N PRO A 158 -3.62 -4.52 -4.39
CA PRO A 158 -4.87 -3.89 -3.99
C PRO A 158 -6.09 -4.24 -4.85
N LEU A 159 -5.89 -4.61 -6.11
CA LEU A 159 -6.97 -4.93 -7.04
C LEU A 159 -7.44 -6.39 -6.98
N SER A 160 -6.56 -7.29 -6.52
CA SER A 160 -6.86 -8.72 -6.34
C SER A 160 -7.09 -9.07 -4.87
N SER A 161 -6.58 -8.25 -3.94
CA SER A 161 -6.45 -8.55 -2.52
C SER A 161 -5.65 -9.82 -2.25
N GLN A 162 -4.77 -10.21 -3.17
CA GLN A 162 -3.87 -11.34 -2.97
C GLN A 162 -2.65 -10.92 -2.17
N LEU A 163 -2.19 -11.82 -1.30
CA LEU A 163 -0.92 -11.71 -0.60
C LEU A 163 0.20 -12.28 -1.46
N LEU A 164 1.40 -11.76 -1.25
CA LEU A 164 2.62 -12.28 -1.84
C LEU A 164 2.89 -13.74 -1.37
N PRO A 165 3.12 -14.72 -2.26
CA PRO A 165 3.50 -16.07 -1.87
C PRO A 165 4.94 -16.12 -1.36
N VAL A 166 5.12 -15.74 -0.10
CA VAL A 166 6.43 -15.52 0.53
C VAL A 166 7.34 -16.74 0.47
N SER A 167 6.81 -17.94 0.70
CA SER A 167 7.61 -19.19 0.74
C SER A 167 8.34 -19.45 -0.58
N GLU A 168 7.66 -19.28 -1.71
CA GLU A 168 8.23 -19.45 -3.04
C GLU A 168 9.27 -18.36 -3.36
N LEU A 169 8.98 -17.13 -2.95
CA LEU A 169 9.89 -16.00 -3.17
C LEU A 169 11.18 -16.13 -2.35
N VAL A 170 11.08 -16.63 -1.11
CA VAL A 170 12.25 -16.93 -0.26
C VAL A 170 13.15 -17.94 -0.93
N GLU A 171 12.58 -19.02 -1.49
CA GLU A 171 13.35 -20.04 -2.21
C GLU A 171 14.11 -19.44 -3.40
N ILE A 172 13.46 -18.58 -4.17
CA ILE A 172 14.08 -17.93 -5.33
C ILE A 172 15.16 -16.95 -4.91
N SER A 173 14.93 -16.21 -3.82
CA SER A 173 15.90 -15.24 -3.30
C SER A 173 17.18 -15.87 -2.73
N ARG A 174 17.29 -17.21 -2.68
CA ARG A 174 18.56 -17.87 -2.35
C ARG A 174 19.62 -17.72 -3.45
N ASP A 175 19.20 -17.42 -4.68
CA ASP A 175 20.12 -17.11 -5.77
C ASP A 175 20.70 -15.70 -5.58
N GLU A 176 22.01 -15.60 -5.43
CA GLU A 176 22.72 -14.33 -5.16
C GLU A 176 22.62 -13.32 -6.31
N ARG A 177 22.21 -13.77 -7.51
CA ARG A 177 21.96 -12.89 -8.66
C ARG A 177 20.64 -12.13 -8.53
N ILE A 178 19.79 -12.49 -7.56
CA ILE A 178 18.47 -11.92 -7.38
C ILE A 178 18.47 -10.92 -6.24
N LEU A 179 17.89 -9.77 -6.54
CA LEU A 179 17.49 -8.75 -5.59
C LEU A 179 15.96 -8.70 -5.57
N ILE A 180 15.35 -8.83 -4.39
CA ILE A 180 13.90 -8.70 -4.25
C ILE A 180 13.57 -7.29 -3.77
N VAL A 181 12.69 -6.60 -4.49
CA VAL A 181 12.12 -5.31 -4.07
C VAL A 181 10.65 -5.54 -3.76
N VAL A 182 10.31 -5.49 -2.47
CA VAL A 182 8.94 -5.63 -1.97
C VAL A 182 8.36 -4.25 -1.72
N PHE A 183 7.20 -3.95 -2.32
CA PHE A 183 6.45 -2.73 -2.06
C PHE A 183 5.32 -2.96 -1.05
N GLU A 184 5.15 -2.02 -0.12
CA GLU A 184 4.27 -2.16 1.05
C GLU A 184 3.15 -1.10 1.10
N SER A 185 2.55 -0.66 -0.03
CA SER A 185 1.53 0.40 0.00
C SER A 185 0.23 0.05 0.75
N TRP A 186 -0.20 -1.21 0.68
CA TRP A 186 -1.46 -1.70 1.28
C TRP A 186 -1.26 -2.76 2.38
N ALA A 187 -0.02 -2.90 2.83
CA ALA A 187 0.37 -3.84 3.86
C ALA A 187 0.99 -3.11 5.06
N ASP A 188 1.78 -2.06 4.80
CA ASP A 188 2.38 -1.26 5.87
C ASP A 188 1.31 -0.58 6.73
N GLY A 189 1.38 -0.77 8.04
CA GLY A 189 0.37 -0.26 8.97
C GLY A 189 -1.01 -0.89 8.80
N LEU A 190 -1.15 -2.03 8.10
CA LEU A 190 -2.41 -2.75 7.89
C LEU A 190 -2.31 -4.27 8.12
N LEU A 191 -1.15 -4.86 7.84
CA LEU A 191 -0.92 -6.29 7.91
C LEU A 191 0.02 -6.63 9.08
N GLY A 192 -0.36 -7.63 9.86
CA GLY A 192 0.29 -8.00 11.13
C GLY A 192 -0.36 -7.32 12.34
N ASP A 193 -0.03 -7.79 13.54
CA ASP A 193 -0.61 -7.27 14.79
C ASP A 193 -0.15 -5.83 15.06
N GLY A 194 1.08 -5.49 14.67
CA GLY A 194 1.69 -4.17 14.77
C GLY A 194 1.83 -3.43 13.43
N GLY A 195 1.22 -3.93 12.35
CA GLY A 195 1.31 -3.29 11.04
C GLY A 195 2.68 -3.44 10.38
N GLU A 196 3.38 -4.51 10.70
CA GLU A 196 4.76 -4.77 10.28
C GLU A 196 4.88 -5.00 8.76
N GLY A 197 3.77 -5.33 8.07
CA GLY A 197 3.75 -5.60 6.64
C GLY A 197 4.27 -7.00 6.33
N ILE A 198 5.17 -7.14 5.36
CA ILE A 198 5.76 -8.41 4.91
C ILE A 198 6.39 -9.21 6.05
N LYS A 199 6.93 -8.54 7.08
CA LYS A 199 7.52 -9.17 8.26
C LYS A 199 6.52 -10.00 9.06
N SER A 200 5.22 -9.71 8.96
CA SER A 200 4.18 -10.56 9.55
C SER A 200 3.97 -11.89 8.82
N LEU A 201 4.43 -11.98 7.56
CA LEU A 201 4.32 -13.17 6.72
C LEU A 201 5.59 -14.01 6.68
N ILE A 202 6.69 -13.52 7.26
CA ILE A 202 8.00 -14.17 7.21
C ILE A 202 8.75 -14.08 8.54
N ASN A 203 9.27 -15.21 9.02
CA ASN A 203 10.02 -15.25 10.27
C ASN A 203 11.37 -14.52 10.19
N THR A 204 12.04 -14.59 9.05
CA THR A 204 13.36 -13.97 8.85
C THR A 204 13.47 -13.42 7.44
N LEU A 205 13.67 -12.11 7.34
CA LEU A 205 13.84 -11.43 6.06
C LEU A 205 15.21 -11.78 5.45
N PRO A 206 15.26 -12.24 4.18
CA PRO A 206 16.53 -12.45 3.49
C PRO A 206 17.29 -11.13 3.29
N GLN A 207 18.62 -11.20 3.31
CA GLN A 207 19.47 -9.99 3.25
C GLN A 207 19.40 -9.25 1.90
N ASN A 208 19.07 -9.97 0.83
CA ASN A 208 18.90 -9.44 -0.53
C ASN A 208 17.48 -8.92 -0.79
N TRP A 209 16.67 -8.71 0.25
CA TRP A 209 15.38 -8.05 0.14
C TRP A 209 15.51 -6.56 0.49
N LEU A 210 14.80 -5.75 -0.28
CA LEU A 210 14.61 -4.33 -0.06
C LEU A 210 13.12 -4.13 0.14
N ILE A 211 12.78 -3.39 1.19
CA ILE A 211 11.40 -3.05 1.45
C ILE A 211 11.24 -1.57 1.11
N MET A 212 10.40 -1.30 0.12
CA MET A 212 9.92 0.02 -0.25
C MET A 212 8.54 0.21 0.34
N GLY A 213 8.26 1.34 0.97
CA GLY A 213 6.95 1.58 1.57
C GLY A 213 6.57 3.05 1.66
N THR A 214 5.32 3.27 2.03
CA THR A 214 4.74 4.58 2.27
C THR A 214 3.54 4.45 3.18
N TYR A 215 3.31 5.45 4.03
CA TYR A 215 2.07 5.55 4.81
C TYR A 215 1.03 6.44 4.14
N ALA A 216 1.23 6.88 2.89
CA ALA A 216 0.40 7.93 2.28
C ALA A 216 -1.10 7.57 2.18
N HIS A 217 -1.42 6.27 2.16
CA HIS A 217 -2.80 5.77 2.19
C HIS A 217 -3.48 5.87 3.56
N LEU A 218 -2.69 5.91 4.63
CA LEU A 218 -3.17 5.92 6.02
C LEU A 218 -3.01 7.28 6.68
N LEU A 219 -1.91 7.96 6.34
CA LEU A 219 -1.51 9.23 6.92
C LEU A 219 -1.06 10.17 5.79
N PRO A 220 -1.86 11.19 5.45
CA PRO A 220 -1.50 12.14 4.41
C PRO A 220 -0.19 12.85 4.77
N PHE A 221 0.54 13.27 3.74
CA PHE A 221 1.84 13.97 3.87
C PHE A 221 2.98 13.14 4.47
N SER A 222 2.81 11.84 4.66
CA SER A 222 3.93 10.96 5.00
C SER A 222 4.93 10.85 3.85
N SER A 223 6.19 10.62 4.22
CA SER A 223 7.26 10.33 3.27
C SER A 223 7.14 8.90 2.74
N SER A 224 7.82 8.61 1.64
CA SER A 224 8.12 7.22 1.26
C SER A 224 9.48 6.83 1.82
N TYR A 225 9.70 5.53 1.98
CA TYR A 225 10.95 5.03 2.53
C TYR A 225 11.40 3.78 1.81
N ILE A 226 12.70 3.52 1.92
CA ILE A 226 13.30 2.24 1.59
C ILE A 226 14.15 1.78 2.77
N VAL A 227 14.04 0.50 3.11
CA VAL A 227 14.89 -0.14 4.12
C VAL A 227 15.57 -1.37 3.54
N SER A 228 16.83 -1.59 3.91
CA SER A 228 17.63 -2.74 3.47
C SER A 228 18.89 -2.89 4.35
N SER A 229 19.87 -3.66 3.87
CA SER A 229 21.21 -3.74 4.44
C SER A 229 21.94 -2.40 4.36
N GLU A 230 22.82 -2.16 5.33
CA GLU A 230 23.68 -0.96 5.36
C GLU A 230 24.52 -0.84 4.09
N ASN A 231 25.15 -1.93 3.66
CA ASN A 231 25.98 -1.97 2.46
C ASN A 231 25.21 -1.54 1.20
N PHE A 232 23.99 -2.07 0.98
CA PHE A 232 23.18 -1.64 -0.17
C PHE A 232 22.85 -0.15 -0.08
N LEU A 233 22.38 0.31 1.09
CA LEU A 233 21.91 1.68 1.22
C LEU A 233 23.04 2.72 1.21
N GLU A 234 24.25 2.40 1.65
CA GLU A 234 25.44 3.26 1.49
C GLU A 234 25.83 3.45 0.03
N ILE A 235 25.84 2.37 -0.76
CA ILE A 235 26.11 2.44 -2.20
C ILE A 235 24.99 3.23 -2.90
N PHE A 236 23.74 2.99 -2.52
CA PHE A 236 22.60 3.71 -3.09
C PHE A 236 22.68 5.20 -2.76
N GLU A 237 22.94 5.60 -1.50
CA GLU A 237 23.16 6.99 -1.09
C GLU A 237 24.29 7.67 -1.85
N SER A 238 25.39 6.95 -2.11
CA SER A 238 26.50 7.48 -2.91
C SER A 238 26.05 7.80 -4.33
N ASP A 239 25.29 6.90 -4.98
CA ASP A 239 24.76 7.16 -6.32
C ASP A 239 23.71 8.30 -6.30
N LEU A 240 22.91 8.44 -5.23
CA LEU A 240 21.94 9.53 -5.09
C LEU A 240 22.60 10.91 -5.10
N LYS A 241 23.79 11.05 -4.51
CA LYS A 241 24.56 12.30 -4.53
C LYS A 241 25.00 12.68 -5.96
N GLU A 242 25.29 11.69 -6.79
CA GLU A 242 25.65 11.94 -8.20
C GLU A 242 24.44 12.46 -9.00
N TYR A 243 23.22 12.00 -8.69
CA TYR A 243 22.01 12.44 -9.39
C TYR A 243 21.63 13.91 -9.17
N SER A 244 22.34 14.64 -8.28
CA SER A 244 22.33 16.10 -8.13
C SER A 244 20.95 16.79 -7.92
N PHE A 245 19.85 16.04 -7.79
CA PHE A 245 18.49 16.57 -7.72
C PHE A 245 17.50 15.65 -6.97
N ASN A 246 17.86 15.21 -5.75
CA ASN A 246 16.91 14.55 -4.85
C ASN A 246 16.49 15.52 -3.74
N PRO A 247 15.28 16.10 -3.77
CA PRO A 247 14.88 17.08 -2.76
C PRO A 247 14.59 16.48 -1.38
N GLY A 248 14.71 15.14 -1.18
CA GLY A 248 14.41 14.49 0.10
C GLY A 248 12.97 14.76 0.59
N PRO A 249 12.52 14.16 1.69
CA PRO A 249 11.31 14.63 2.37
C PRO A 249 11.60 15.91 3.16
N SER A 250 10.59 16.74 3.42
CA SER A 250 10.72 17.76 4.48
C SER A 250 10.80 17.10 5.86
N GLU A 251 11.38 17.80 6.83
CA GLU A 251 11.45 17.39 8.23
C GLU A 251 10.05 17.11 8.80
N PHE A 252 9.04 17.83 8.32
CA PHE A 252 7.63 17.57 8.64
C PHE A 252 7.17 16.20 8.12
N GLN A 253 7.41 15.88 6.85
CA GLN A 253 7.06 14.56 6.28
C GLN A 253 7.82 13.41 6.98
N ALA A 254 9.10 13.63 7.29
CA ALA A 254 9.92 12.67 8.01
C ALA A 254 9.40 12.46 9.45
N GLY A 255 9.04 13.55 10.14
CA GLY A 255 8.44 13.52 11.47
C GLY A 255 7.12 12.75 11.51
N ILE A 256 6.23 12.98 10.54
CA ILE A 256 4.99 12.20 10.36
C ILE A 256 5.27 10.71 10.25
N THR A 257 6.22 10.35 9.37
CA THR A 257 6.57 8.95 9.08
C THR A 257 7.12 8.25 10.32
N LEU A 258 8.03 8.90 11.05
CA LEU A 258 8.61 8.34 12.26
C LEU A 258 7.59 8.22 13.39
N TRP A 259 6.76 9.25 13.57
CA TRP A 259 5.74 9.25 14.60
C TRP A 259 4.74 8.11 14.37
N PHE A 260 4.33 7.89 13.12
CA PHE A 260 3.41 6.82 12.79
C PHE A 260 4.03 5.43 12.99
N ALA A 261 5.31 5.25 12.61
CA ALA A 261 6.03 4.01 12.92
C ALA A 261 6.08 3.73 14.44
N LYS A 262 6.25 4.77 15.28
CA LYS A 262 6.19 4.66 16.74
C LYS A 262 4.78 4.32 17.25
N PHE A 263 3.76 4.93 16.65
CA PHE A 263 2.36 4.69 16.98
C PHE A 263 1.97 3.23 16.71
N LEU A 264 2.37 2.69 15.54
CA LEU A 264 2.13 1.29 15.17
C LEU A 264 2.80 0.30 16.12
N ASN A 265 4.02 0.61 16.60
CA ASN A 265 4.76 -0.22 17.55
C ASN A 265 4.25 -0.12 19.01
N SER A 266 3.12 0.54 19.26
CA SER A 266 2.55 0.69 20.61
C SER A 266 1.39 -0.29 20.84
N GLU A 267 1.11 -0.63 22.11
CA GLU A 267 -0.02 -1.51 22.51
C GLU A 267 -1.41 -0.98 22.09
N LYS A 268 -1.50 0.22 21.54
CA LYS A 268 -2.76 0.88 21.14
C LYS A 268 -3.11 0.70 19.65
N SER A 269 -2.46 -0.24 18.96
CA SER A 269 -2.73 -0.51 17.54
C SER A 269 -4.21 -0.80 17.30
N PRO A 270 -4.89 -0.06 16.39
CA PRO A 270 -6.31 -0.30 16.10
C PRO A 270 -6.52 -1.47 15.12
N LEU A 271 -5.45 -2.17 14.73
CA LEU A 271 -5.44 -3.19 13.68
C LEU A 271 -6.26 -4.42 14.02
N ARG A 272 -6.32 -4.83 15.29
CA ARG A 272 -7.19 -5.94 15.69
C ARG A 272 -8.65 -5.66 15.31
N ARG A 273 -9.14 -4.45 15.62
CA ARG A 273 -10.51 -4.06 15.25
C ARG A 273 -10.71 -3.99 13.74
N LEU A 274 -9.70 -3.54 12.99
CA LEU A 274 -9.76 -3.54 11.53
C LEU A 274 -9.90 -4.97 10.99
N ASN A 275 -9.09 -5.90 11.51
CA ASN A 275 -9.11 -7.30 11.13
C ASN A 275 -10.43 -7.99 11.51
N ASP A 276 -10.98 -7.68 12.68
CA ASP A 276 -12.29 -8.17 13.12
C ASP A 276 -13.39 -7.67 12.17
N ASN A 277 -13.42 -6.37 11.86
CA ASN A 277 -14.39 -5.77 10.93
C ASN A 277 -14.26 -6.35 9.51
N ALA A 278 -13.04 -6.53 9.01
CA ALA A 278 -12.78 -7.12 7.70
C ALA A 278 -13.22 -8.59 7.65
N SER A 279 -12.88 -9.37 8.68
CA SER A 279 -13.27 -10.79 8.78
C SER A 279 -14.78 -10.95 8.84
N TYR A 280 -15.45 -10.12 9.65
CA TYR A 280 -16.91 -10.10 9.75
C TYR A 280 -17.56 -9.83 8.39
N LEU A 281 -17.16 -8.75 7.70
CA LEU A 281 -17.70 -8.43 6.37
C LEU A 281 -17.46 -9.55 5.36
N ARG A 282 -16.24 -10.11 5.29
CA ARG A 282 -15.92 -11.19 4.34
C ARG A 282 -16.81 -12.41 4.57
N TYR A 283 -16.96 -12.84 5.82
CA TYR A 283 -17.78 -13.99 6.18
C TYR A 283 -19.27 -13.74 5.85
N GLU A 284 -19.79 -12.61 6.29
CA GLU A 284 -21.21 -12.27 6.12
C GLU A 284 -21.60 -12.03 4.65
N LEU A 285 -20.73 -11.41 3.85
CA LEU A 285 -20.95 -11.26 2.41
C LEU A 285 -20.94 -12.62 1.69
N ALA A 286 -19.96 -13.48 2.01
CA ALA A 286 -19.89 -14.82 1.43
C ALA A 286 -21.13 -15.67 1.79
N ALA A 287 -21.59 -15.60 3.06
CA ALA A 287 -22.79 -16.28 3.51
C ALA A 287 -24.08 -15.81 2.79
N ARG A 288 -24.08 -14.59 2.24
CA ARG A 288 -25.18 -14.02 1.44
C ARG A 288 -25.07 -14.33 -0.06
N GLY A 289 -24.05 -15.07 -0.49
CA GLY A 289 -23.88 -15.47 -1.88
C GLY A 289 -22.98 -14.57 -2.72
N PHE A 290 -22.36 -13.54 -2.14
CA PHE A 290 -21.40 -12.70 -2.87
C PHE A 290 -20.11 -13.48 -3.16
N LYS A 291 -19.59 -13.32 -4.39
CA LYS A 291 -18.30 -13.89 -4.79
C LYS A 291 -17.15 -12.98 -4.36
N ILE A 292 -16.62 -13.23 -3.16
CA ILE A 292 -15.44 -12.54 -2.62
C ILE A 292 -14.15 -13.10 -3.24
N LEU A 293 -13.21 -12.23 -3.58
CA LEU A 293 -11.90 -12.60 -4.14
C LEU A 293 -10.75 -12.26 -3.18
N GLY A 294 -9.60 -12.89 -3.41
CA GLY A 294 -8.36 -12.60 -2.70
C GLY A 294 -8.29 -13.19 -1.29
N ASP A 295 -7.18 -12.89 -0.62
CA ASP A 295 -6.84 -13.38 0.71
C ASP A 295 -7.49 -12.53 1.81
N PHE A 296 -7.28 -12.93 3.07
CA PHE A 296 -7.78 -12.19 4.22
C PHE A 296 -6.96 -10.92 4.45
N THR A 297 -7.40 -9.84 3.79
CA THR A 297 -6.92 -8.48 4.02
C THR A 297 -8.11 -7.53 4.21
N PRO A 298 -7.88 -6.29 4.69
CA PRO A 298 -8.91 -5.24 4.74
C PRO A 298 -9.47 -4.87 3.36
N LEU A 299 -8.84 -5.27 2.26
CA LEU A 299 -9.35 -5.06 0.91
C LEU A 299 -10.29 -6.21 0.54
N ILE A 300 -11.59 -5.93 0.37
CA ILE A 300 -12.63 -6.93 0.13
C ILE A 300 -13.23 -6.73 -1.27
N PRO A 301 -12.60 -7.30 -2.32
CA PRO A 301 -13.13 -7.25 -3.68
C PRO A 301 -14.25 -8.27 -3.87
N ILE A 302 -15.39 -7.80 -4.39
CA ILE A 302 -16.55 -8.58 -4.80
C ILE A 302 -16.59 -8.62 -6.33
N LEU A 303 -16.59 -9.82 -6.92
CA LEU A 303 -16.74 -9.96 -8.37
C LEU A 303 -18.18 -9.67 -8.80
N ILE A 304 -18.37 -8.71 -9.71
CA ILE A 304 -19.66 -8.43 -10.35
C ILE A 304 -19.67 -8.91 -11.81
N GLY A 305 -18.53 -8.86 -12.50
CA GLY A 305 -18.38 -9.35 -13.86
C GLY A 305 -18.55 -8.25 -14.90
N GLU A 306 -19.77 -8.09 -15.43
CA GLU A 306 -20.06 -7.14 -16.51
C GLU A 306 -20.07 -5.68 -16.06
N ARG A 307 -19.54 -4.80 -16.91
CA ARG A 307 -19.37 -3.37 -16.60
C ARG A 307 -20.70 -2.69 -16.28
N ASN A 308 -21.69 -2.83 -17.16
CA ASN A 308 -22.98 -2.14 -16.98
C ASN A 308 -23.67 -2.56 -15.68
N LYS A 309 -23.64 -3.86 -15.36
CA LYS A 309 -24.19 -4.42 -14.12
C LYS A 309 -23.47 -3.89 -12.88
N SER A 310 -22.14 -3.74 -12.96
CA SER A 310 -21.36 -3.17 -11.85
C SER A 310 -21.60 -1.68 -11.64
N GLU A 311 -21.82 -0.90 -12.71
CA GLU A 311 -22.18 0.51 -12.64
C GLU A 311 -23.59 0.70 -12.07
N GLU A 312 -24.54 -0.13 -12.49
CA GLU A 312 -25.90 -0.16 -11.94
C GLU A 312 -25.89 -0.51 -10.44
N PHE A 313 -25.16 -1.55 -10.06
CA PHE A 313 -25.01 -1.93 -8.65
C PHE A 313 -24.39 -0.80 -7.83
N TYR A 314 -23.29 -0.21 -8.31
CA TYR A 314 -22.63 0.90 -7.66
C TYR A 314 -23.57 2.09 -7.42
N ASN A 315 -24.32 2.49 -8.44
CA ASN A 315 -25.27 3.61 -8.33
C ASN A 315 -26.38 3.30 -7.33
N ALA A 316 -26.93 2.08 -7.36
CA ALA A 316 -27.96 1.67 -6.41
C ALA A 316 -27.44 1.58 -4.95
N LEU A 317 -26.16 1.23 -4.74
CA LEU A 317 -25.52 1.32 -3.43
C LEU A 317 -25.40 2.77 -2.95
N LEU A 318 -25.00 3.71 -3.83
CA LEU A 318 -24.95 5.13 -3.49
C LEU A 318 -26.33 5.68 -3.11
N GLU A 319 -27.39 5.25 -3.80
CA GLU A 319 -28.78 5.60 -3.45
C GLU A 319 -29.21 5.01 -2.10
N ASN A 320 -28.68 3.84 -1.75
CA ASN A 320 -28.86 3.20 -0.45
C ASN A 320 -27.84 3.67 0.60
N LYS A 321 -27.18 4.82 0.37
CA LYS A 321 -26.25 5.48 1.30
C LYS A 321 -25.00 4.65 1.62
N ILE A 322 -24.53 3.84 0.69
CA ILE A 322 -23.29 3.06 0.83
C ILE A 322 -22.28 3.56 -0.20
N LEU A 323 -21.14 4.06 0.27
CA LEU A 323 -20.02 4.42 -0.58
C LEU A 323 -18.99 3.30 -0.60
N VAL A 324 -18.64 2.84 -1.80
CA VAL A 324 -17.66 1.79 -2.08
C VAL A 324 -16.78 2.20 -3.27
N ASN A 325 -15.76 1.41 -3.60
CA ASN A 325 -14.96 1.62 -4.81
C ASN A 325 -15.50 0.76 -5.96
N LEU A 326 -15.75 1.36 -7.13
CA LEU A 326 -16.07 0.64 -8.36
C LEU A 326 -14.80 0.48 -9.20
N LEU A 327 -14.47 -0.77 -9.55
CA LEU A 327 -13.30 -1.11 -10.35
C LEU A 327 -13.75 -1.69 -11.70
N ASN A 328 -13.55 -0.92 -12.77
CA ASN A 328 -13.89 -1.26 -14.15
C ASN A 328 -12.67 -1.17 -15.07
N TYR A 329 -12.78 -1.70 -16.29
CA TYR A 329 -11.78 -1.48 -17.34
C TYR A 329 -11.51 0.03 -17.54
N PRO A 330 -10.25 0.48 -17.66
CA PRO A 330 -9.02 -0.30 -17.81
C PRO A 330 -8.31 -0.71 -16.50
N VAL A 331 -8.90 -0.43 -15.33
CA VAL A 331 -8.29 -0.75 -14.03
C VAL A 331 -8.24 -2.25 -13.78
N VAL A 332 -9.28 -2.98 -14.20
CA VAL A 332 -9.37 -4.44 -14.16
C VAL A 332 -9.71 -4.98 -15.56
N PRO A 333 -9.39 -6.25 -15.89
CA PRO A 333 -9.70 -6.83 -17.19
C PRO A 333 -11.20 -6.79 -17.54
N LEU A 334 -11.51 -6.81 -18.83
CA LEU A 334 -12.90 -6.92 -19.33
C LEU A 334 -13.60 -8.15 -18.74
N GLY A 335 -14.89 -8.01 -18.42
CA GLY A 335 -15.69 -9.07 -17.78
C GLY A 335 -15.30 -9.39 -16.34
N LYS A 336 -14.39 -8.61 -15.73
CA LYS A 336 -13.95 -8.78 -14.33
C LYS A 336 -14.17 -7.52 -13.49
N SER A 337 -15.25 -6.78 -13.74
CA SER A 337 -15.64 -5.64 -12.92
C SER A 337 -15.91 -6.06 -11.48
N LYS A 338 -15.52 -5.20 -10.53
CA LYS A 338 -15.61 -5.49 -9.09
C LYS A 338 -16.07 -4.28 -8.31
N ILE A 339 -16.70 -4.54 -7.16
CA ILE A 339 -16.84 -3.56 -6.09
C ILE A 339 -15.79 -3.89 -5.03
N LEU A 340 -15.00 -2.91 -4.61
CA LEU A 340 -14.00 -3.06 -3.55
C LEU A 340 -14.47 -2.33 -2.30
N LEU A 341 -14.62 -3.09 -1.21
CA LEU A 341 -14.90 -2.58 0.12
C LEU A 341 -13.60 -2.50 0.92
N ILE A 342 -13.46 -1.45 1.69
CA ILE A 342 -12.35 -1.23 2.62
C ILE A 342 -12.96 -0.73 3.93
N PRO A 343 -13.12 -1.61 4.94
CA PRO A 343 -13.65 -1.20 6.23
C PRO A 343 -12.64 -0.33 6.96
N SER A 344 -13.18 0.40 7.93
CA SER A 344 -12.44 1.20 8.89
C SER A 344 -12.65 0.65 10.29
N VAL A 345 -11.69 0.89 11.18
CA VAL A 345 -11.81 0.63 12.62
C VAL A 345 -12.95 1.42 13.26
N LEU A 346 -13.42 2.50 12.64
CA LEU A 346 -14.53 3.30 13.13
C LEU A 346 -15.89 2.61 12.97
N HIS A 347 -15.99 1.60 12.12
CA HIS A 347 -17.25 0.87 11.95
C HIS A 347 -17.63 0.15 13.24
N SER A 348 -18.87 0.37 13.66
CA SER A 348 -19.59 -0.47 14.60
C SER A 348 -20.16 -1.69 13.89
N LYS A 349 -20.59 -2.69 14.65
CA LYS A 349 -21.27 -3.85 14.06
C LYS A 349 -22.57 -3.41 13.37
N GLU A 350 -23.28 -2.45 13.95
CA GLU A 350 -24.52 -1.89 13.42
C GLU A 350 -24.31 -1.21 12.06
N ASP A 351 -23.19 -0.50 11.87
CA ASP A 351 -22.82 0.07 10.57
C ASP A 351 -22.60 -1.03 9.52
N LEU A 352 -21.89 -2.10 9.89
CA LEU A 352 -21.60 -3.22 8.99
C LEU A 352 -22.89 -3.99 8.65
N ASP A 353 -23.77 -4.21 9.63
CA ASP A 353 -25.08 -4.86 9.43
C ASP A 353 -26.00 -4.02 8.53
N PHE A 354 -25.97 -2.69 8.70
CA PHE A 354 -26.64 -1.77 7.79
C PHE A 354 -26.14 -1.95 6.35
N ALA A 355 -24.82 -1.99 6.15
CA ALA A 355 -24.22 -2.18 4.83
C ALA A 355 -24.63 -3.51 4.20
N LEU A 356 -24.44 -4.61 4.94
CA LEU A 356 -24.75 -5.97 4.50
C LEU A 356 -26.21 -6.12 4.07
N SER A 357 -27.15 -5.64 4.89
CA SER A 357 -28.59 -5.71 4.60
C SER A 357 -28.97 -4.99 3.31
N ARG A 358 -28.43 -3.79 3.09
CA ARG A 358 -28.72 -2.98 1.91
C ARG A 358 -28.04 -3.55 0.66
N MET A 359 -26.79 -3.98 0.78
CA MET A 359 -26.07 -4.63 -0.31
C MET A 359 -26.81 -5.88 -0.78
N GLU A 360 -27.25 -6.73 0.13
CA GLU A 360 -28.03 -7.94 -0.19
C GLU A 360 -29.32 -7.60 -0.93
N LYS A 361 -30.09 -6.63 -0.42
CA LYS A 361 -31.33 -6.19 -1.06
C LYS A 361 -31.11 -5.72 -2.50
N VAL A 362 -30.13 -4.86 -2.71
CA VAL A 362 -29.82 -4.31 -4.03
C VAL A 362 -29.29 -5.40 -4.96
N ALA A 363 -28.40 -6.27 -4.46
CA ALA A 363 -27.82 -7.34 -5.25
C ALA A 363 -28.88 -8.33 -5.75
N LYS A 364 -29.85 -8.70 -4.90
CA LYS A 364 -31.02 -9.52 -5.29
C LYS A 364 -31.89 -8.85 -6.36
N SER A 365 -32.13 -7.53 -6.26
CA SER A 365 -32.93 -6.81 -7.26
C SER A 365 -32.25 -6.70 -8.63
N LEU A 366 -30.94 -6.92 -8.70
CA LEU A 366 -30.13 -6.84 -9.92
C LEU A 366 -29.63 -8.22 -10.36
N ASP A 367 -30.15 -9.32 -9.79
CA ASP A 367 -29.73 -10.70 -10.07
C ASP A 367 -28.20 -10.91 -9.95
N ILE A 368 -27.54 -10.25 -9.00
CA ILE A 368 -26.10 -10.40 -8.74
C ILE A 368 -25.81 -11.63 -7.86
N ILE A 369 -26.73 -11.92 -6.93
CA ILE A 369 -26.72 -13.06 -6.01
C ILE A 369 -28.06 -13.77 -6.01
#